data_AF-A0A2T6G6M2-F1
#
_entry.id   AF-A0A2T6G6M2-F1
#
_cell.length_a   1.000
_cell.length_b   1.000
_cell.length_c   1.000
_cell.angle_alpha   90.00
_cell.angle_beta   90.00
_cell.angle_gamma   90.00
#
_symmetry.space_group_name_H-M   'P 1'
#
loop_
_entity.id
_entity.type
_entity.pdbx_description
1 polymer ?
#
loop_
_entity_poly.entity_id
_entity_poly.type
_entity_poly.pdbx_seq_one_letter_code
_entity_poly.pdbx_strand_id
1 'polypeptide(L)'
;MGVSKKNRRKIIRQGKVFYWYVNPDYDDAGKINVHVLSEDKKFIVAYEVGQVRRMGKSPYLVVMGREFTGYRLQRTGYIRVRTPVWDDFPATPLLVGKIIEWCDSEKKEIVLVDWKGELISDDL
;
A
#
# COMPACT_ATOMS: atom_id res chain seq x y z
N MET A 1 -16.00 11.13 8.24
CA MET A 1 -15.60 10.11 9.23
C MET A 1 -14.12 10.29 9.54
N GLY A 2 -13.74 10.46 10.80
CA GLY A 2 -12.34 10.64 11.20
C GLY A 2 -11.58 9.32 11.44
N VAL A 3 -10.25 9.40 11.48
CA VAL A 3 -9.36 8.28 11.82
C VAL A 3 -9.15 8.23 13.34
N SER A 4 -9.27 7.03 13.94
CA SER A 4 -8.84 6.82 15.33
C SER A 4 -7.34 7.00 15.42
N LYS A 5 -6.88 7.93 16.28
CA LYS A 5 -5.48 8.32 16.41
C LYS A 5 -4.65 7.34 17.28
N LYS A 6 -5.31 6.44 18.00
CA LYS A 6 -4.66 5.50 18.94
C LYS A 6 -3.69 4.58 18.20
N ASN A 7 -2.44 4.52 18.65
CA ASN A 7 -1.35 3.68 18.10
C ASN A 7 -0.97 3.95 16.63
N ARG A 8 -1.27 5.14 16.10
CA ARG A 8 -0.91 5.53 14.73
C ARG A 8 0.08 6.69 14.72
N ARG A 9 1.04 6.62 13.80
CA ARG A 9 2.04 7.67 13.55
C ARG A 9 1.47 8.63 12.49
N LYS A 10 1.65 9.93 12.70
CA LYS A 10 1.27 10.97 11.73
C LYS A 10 2.42 11.23 10.76
N ILE A 11 2.11 11.46 9.49
CA ILE A 11 3.07 11.95 8.49
C ILE A 11 2.35 12.95 7.56
N ILE A 12 3.07 13.99 7.14
CA ILE A 12 2.56 15.01 6.22
C ILE A 12 3.32 14.89 4.90
N ARG A 13 2.58 14.79 3.80
CA ARG A 13 3.12 14.71 2.43
C ARG A 13 2.23 15.52 1.49
N GLN A 14 2.84 16.35 0.64
CA GLN A 14 2.15 17.20 -0.33
C GLN A 14 0.98 18.02 0.28
N GLY A 15 1.18 18.52 1.50
CA GLY A 15 0.15 19.29 2.22
C GLY A 15 -1.02 18.46 2.81
N LYS A 16 -1.06 17.13 2.59
CA LYS A 16 -2.08 16.23 3.13
C LYS A 16 -1.57 15.49 4.38
N VAL A 17 -2.49 15.26 5.32
CA VAL A 17 -2.22 14.50 6.54
C VAL A 17 -2.54 13.02 6.33
N PHE A 18 -1.57 12.18 6.64
CA PHE A 18 -1.72 10.73 6.65
C PHE A 18 -1.42 10.16 8.04
N TYR A 19 -2.04 9.02 8.31
CA TYR A 19 -1.79 8.20 9.48
C TYR A 19 -1.30 6.83 9.02
N TRP A 20 -0.32 6.28 9.73
CA TRP A 20 0.19 4.95 9.44
C TRP A 20 0.49 4.17 10.71
N TYR A 21 0.44 2.85 10.60
CA TYR A 21 0.76 1.93 11.68
C TYR A 21 1.29 0.62 11.11
N VAL A 22 2.03 -0.11 11.95
CA VAL A 22 2.54 -1.44 11.64
C VAL A 22 1.64 -2.45 12.34
N ASN A 23 1.13 -3.43 11.58
CA ASN A 23 0.34 -4.54 12.10
C ASN A 23 1.10 -5.85 11.84
N PRO A 24 1.71 -6.47 12.85
CA PRO A 24 2.21 -7.82 12.73
C PRO A 24 1.02 -8.79 12.70
N ASP A 25 0.87 -9.51 11.60
CA ASP A 25 -0.10 -10.57 11.45
C ASP A 25 0.54 -11.89 11.88
N TYR A 26 0.31 -12.26 13.14
CA TYR A 26 0.88 -13.47 13.74
C TYR A 26 0.19 -14.75 13.25
N ASP A 27 -1.08 -14.66 12.85
CA ASP A 27 -1.84 -15.79 12.30
C ASP A 27 -1.44 -16.07 10.84
N ASP A 28 -1.00 -15.05 10.10
CA ASP A 28 -0.65 -15.14 8.68
C ASP A 28 0.87 -15.28 8.44
N ALA A 29 1.49 -16.23 9.15
CA ALA A 29 2.91 -16.60 9.06
C ALA A 29 3.92 -15.50 9.46
N GLY A 30 3.54 -14.58 10.34
CA GLY A 30 4.44 -13.52 10.83
C GLY A 30 4.68 -12.39 9.83
N LYS A 31 3.78 -12.23 8.85
CA LYS A 31 3.80 -11.08 7.93
C LYS A 31 3.65 -9.79 8.71
N ILE A 32 4.43 -8.77 8.34
CA ILE A 32 4.34 -7.45 8.94
C ILE A 32 3.78 -6.50 7.90
N ASN A 33 2.63 -5.89 8.16
CA ASN A 33 1.96 -4.98 7.24
C ASN A 33 2.06 -3.54 7.71
N VAL A 34 2.45 -2.64 6.81
CA VAL A 34 2.35 -1.19 6.99
C VAL A 34 1.05 -0.72 6.38
N HIS A 35 0.16 -0.20 7.20
CA HIS A 35 -1.08 0.43 6.76
C HIS A 35 -0.89 1.94 6.70
N VAL A 36 -1.34 2.58 5.61
CA VAL A 36 -1.31 4.03 5.43
C VAL A 36 -2.69 4.50 5.00
N LEU A 37 -3.18 5.57 5.60
CA LEU A 37 -4.50 6.12 5.31
C LEU A 37 -4.58 7.64 5.48
N SER A 38 -5.40 8.29 4.67
CA SER A 38 -5.74 9.71 4.85
C SER A 38 -6.74 9.90 6.00
N GLU A 39 -6.83 11.13 6.52
CA GLU A 39 -7.79 11.47 7.59
C GLU A 39 -9.26 11.26 7.18
N ASP A 40 -9.58 11.52 5.91
CA ASP A 40 -10.91 11.32 5.35
C ASP A 40 -11.19 9.87 4.89
N LYS A 41 -10.21 8.97 5.10
CA LYS A 41 -10.23 7.55 4.72
C LYS A 41 -10.49 7.29 3.23
N LYS A 42 -10.29 8.30 2.37
CA LYS A 42 -10.40 8.10 0.92
C LYS A 42 -9.16 7.40 0.36
N PHE A 43 -7.99 7.69 0.91
CA PHE A 43 -6.76 6.96 0.66
C PHE A 43 -6.59 5.90 1.75
N ILE A 44 -6.47 4.63 1.36
CA ILE A 44 -6.16 3.52 2.26
C ILE A 44 -5.35 2.49 1.48
N VAL A 45 -4.13 2.21 1.94
CA VAL A 45 -3.25 1.19 1.35
C VAL A 45 -2.57 0.36 2.43
N ALA A 46 -2.16 -0.85 2.07
CA ALA A 46 -1.35 -1.72 2.91
C ALA A 46 -0.18 -2.30 2.10
N TYR A 47 1.00 -2.30 2.70
CA TYR A 47 2.23 -2.85 2.12
C TYR A 47 2.83 -3.87 3.09
N GLU A 48 3.12 -5.06 2.61
CA GLU A 48 3.80 -6.08 3.41
C GLU A 48 5.31 -5.83 3.40
N VAL A 49 5.95 -5.63 4.56
CA VAL A 49 7.40 -5.38 4.62
C VAL A 49 8.22 -6.67 4.52
N GLY A 50 9.37 -6.60 3.87
CA GLY A 50 10.23 -7.75 3.60
C GLY A 50 9.78 -8.58 2.40
N GLN A 51 8.73 -8.16 1.68
CA GLN A 51 8.24 -8.88 0.51
C GLN A 51 9.27 -8.90 -0.63
N VAL A 52 10.10 -7.86 -0.75
CA VAL A 52 11.20 -7.77 -1.75
C VAL A 52 12.19 -8.92 -1.59
N ARG A 53 12.38 -9.42 -0.36
CA ARG A 53 13.33 -10.50 -0.05
C ARG A 53 12.77 -11.89 -0.38
N ARG A 54 11.49 -12.01 -0.75
CA ARG A 54 10.88 -13.28 -1.14
C ARG A 54 11.24 -13.59 -2.59
N MET A 55 11.99 -14.67 -2.80
CA MET A 55 12.41 -15.08 -4.13
C MET A 55 11.22 -15.31 -5.08
N GLY A 56 11.34 -14.79 -6.30
CA GLY A 56 10.44 -15.11 -7.42
C GLY A 56 9.10 -14.38 -7.43
N LYS A 57 8.87 -13.39 -6.57
CA LYS A 57 7.62 -12.62 -6.53
C LYS A 57 7.86 -11.13 -6.72
N SER A 58 7.01 -10.49 -7.53
CA SER A 58 7.02 -9.04 -7.65
C SER A 58 6.38 -8.42 -6.40
N PRO A 59 6.98 -7.37 -5.81
CA PRO A 59 6.35 -6.71 -4.69
C PRO A 59 5.09 -5.98 -5.14
N TYR A 60 4.10 -5.91 -4.24
CA TYR A 60 2.83 -5.28 -4.50
C TYR A 60 2.30 -4.52 -3.28
N LEU A 61 1.39 -3.60 -3.58
CA LEU A 61 0.64 -2.79 -2.64
C LEU A 61 -0.83 -3.17 -2.73
N VAL A 62 -1.48 -3.38 -1.59
CA VAL A 62 -2.93 -3.55 -1.51
C VAL A 62 -3.58 -2.17 -1.41
N VAL A 63 -4.44 -1.83 -2.36
CA VAL A 63 -5.21 -0.58 -2.36
C VAL A 63 -6.65 -0.88 -1.94
N MET A 64 -7.09 -0.25 -0.84
CA MET A 64 -8.42 -0.42 -0.24
C MET A 64 -9.25 0.87 -0.33
N GLY A 65 -8.59 2.03 -0.41
CA GLY A 65 -9.23 3.33 -0.54
C GLY A 65 -9.62 3.64 -1.97
N ARG A 66 -10.49 4.64 -2.15
CA ARG A 66 -10.94 5.14 -3.46
C ARG A 66 -9.96 6.09 -4.15
N GLU A 67 -9.01 6.66 -3.41
CA GLU A 67 -8.00 7.58 -3.94
C GLU A 67 -6.70 6.84 -4.24
N PHE A 68 -6.41 6.67 -5.53
CA PHE A 68 -5.13 6.19 -6.05
C PHE A 68 -4.92 6.78 -7.44
N THR A 69 -3.96 7.70 -7.58
CA THR A 69 -3.78 8.48 -8.80
C THR A 69 -3.47 7.58 -10.00
N GLY A 70 -4.13 7.85 -11.13
CA GLY A 70 -3.98 7.09 -12.38
C GLY A 70 -4.86 5.84 -12.49
N TYR A 71 -5.58 5.43 -11.43
CA TYR A 71 -6.53 4.32 -11.49
C TYR A 71 -7.89 4.72 -10.96
N ARG A 72 -8.91 4.62 -11.81
CA ARG A 72 -10.29 4.67 -11.36
C ARG A 72 -10.70 3.25 -10.98
N LEU A 73 -10.91 3.00 -9.69
CA LEU A 73 -11.44 1.72 -9.22
C LEU A 73 -12.77 1.41 -9.92
N GLN A 74 -12.70 0.49 -10.89
CA GLN A 74 -13.88 0.04 -11.65
C GLN A 74 -14.62 -1.11 -10.94
N ARG A 75 -14.00 -1.74 -9.95
CA ARG A 75 -14.53 -2.88 -9.21
C ARG A 75 -14.75 -2.53 -7.74
N THR A 76 -15.77 -3.13 -7.14
CA THR A 76 -15.96 -3.15 -5.69
C THR A 76 -14.94 -4.11 -5.08
N GLY A 77 -14.10 -3.63 -4.15
CA GLY A 77 -13.14 -4.46 -3.42
C GLY A 77 -11.74 -3.90 -3.40
N TYR A 78 -10.80 -4.71 -2.89
CA TYR A 78 -9.39 -4.36 -2.81
C TYR A 78 -8.67 -4.81 -4.07
N ILE A 79 -7.78 -3.98 -4.59
CA ILE A 79 -6.88 -4.34 -5.69
C ILE A 79 -5.46 -4.50 -5.17
N ARG A 80 -4.63 -5.25 -5.89
CA ARG A 80 -3.19 -5.33 -5.65
C ARG A 80 -2.47 -4.79 -6.87
N VAL A 81 -1.54 -3.87 -6.64
CA VAL A 81 -0.79 -3.18 -7.70
C VAL A 81 0.68 -3.46 -7.48
N ARG A 82 1.38 -3.91 -8.53
CA ARG A 82 2.83 -4.09 -8.51
C ARG A 82 3.52 -2.78 -8.15
N THR A 83 4.47 -2.84 -7.23
CA THR A 83 5.27 -1.67 -6.81
C THR A 83 6.68 -1.75 -7.40
N PRO A 84 7.40 -0.62 -7.41
CA PRO A 84 8.86 -0.65 -7.48
C PRO A 84 9.45 -1.45 -6.31
N VAL A 85 10.72 -1.83 -6.47
CA VAL A 85 11.50 -2.40 -5.37
C VAL A 85 11.91 -1.29 -4.42
N TRP A 86 11.60 -1.44 -3.13
CA TRP A 86 12.02 -0.54 -2.07
C TRP A 86 12.91 -1.26 -1.06
N ASP A 87 13.77 -0.51 -0.38
CA ASP A 87 14.34 -0.99 0.89
C ASP A 87 13.23 -0.95 1.93
N ASP A 88 12.63 -2.13 2.16
CA ASP A 88 11.31 -2.25 2.76
C ASP A 88 11.31 -2.87 4.15
N PHE A 89 12.48 -3.19 4.72
CA PHE A 89 12.59 -3.76 6.05
C PHE A 89 13.77 -3.14 6.82
N PRO A 90 13.53 -2.52 8.00
CA PRO A 90 12.27 -2.45 8.75
C PRO A 90 11.29 -1.39 8.21
N ALA A 91 10.05 -1.37 8.74
CA ALA A 91 9.06 -0.34 8.43
C ALA A 91 9.49 1.05 8.97
N THR A 92 9.80 1.98 8.06
CA THR A 92 10.27 3.34 8.40
C THR A 92 9.32 4.44 7.90
N PRO A 93 9.35 5.65 8.50
CA PRO A 93 8.67 6.82 7.94
C PRO A 93 9.11 7.14 6.50
N LEU A 94 10.38 6.83 6.15
CA LEU A 94 10.91 7.03 4.80
C LEU A 94 10.22 6.11 3.79
N LEU A 95 10.08 4.81 4.10
CA LEU A 95 9.32 3.86 3.29
C LEU A 95 7.87 4.33 3.10
N VAL A 96 7.22 4.76 4.18
CA VAL A 96 5.84 5.29 4.12
C VAL A 96 5.74 6.52 3.22
N GLY A 97 6.72 7.43 3.28
CA GLY A 97 6.81 8.56 2.37
C GLY A 97 6.89 8.14 0.91
N LYS A 98 7.77 7.17 0.58
CA LYS A 98 7.90 6.62 -0.77
C LYS A 98 6.60 5.98 -1.28
N ILE A 99 5.90 5.23 -0.42
CA ILE A 99 4.59 4.64 -0.75
C ILE A 99 3.59 5.74 -1.12
N ILE A 100 3.46 6.78 -0.28
CA ILE A 100 2.51 7.88 -0.52
C ILE A 100 2.84 8.60 -1.83
N GLU A 101 4.10 8.98 -2.03
CA GLU A 101 4.58 9.68 -3.22
C GLU A 101 4.36 8.85 -4.50
N TRP A 102 4.61 7.55 -4.43
CA TRP A 102 4.34 6.65 -5.55
C TRP A 102 2.84 6.56 -5.86
N CYS A 103 1.99 6.38 -4.84
CA CYS A 103 0.54 6.33 -5.02
C CYS A 103 -0.04 7.63 -5.61
N ASP A 104 0.56 8.77 -5.34
CA ASP A 104 0.10 10.07 -5.84
C ASP A 104 0.67 10.42 -7.23
N SER A 105 1.79 9.82 -7.65
CA SER A 105 2.43 10.10 -8.95
C SER A 105 1.55 9.76 -10.16
N GLU A 106 1.44 10.66 -11.14
CA GLU A 106 0.78 10.40 -12.44
C GLU A 106 1.64 9.61 -13.42
N LYS A 107 2.96 9.52 -13.17
CA LYS A 107 3.93 8.91 -14.10
C LYS A 107 4.10 7.41 -13.91
N LYS A 108 3.35 6.78 -13.00
CA LYS A 108 3.49 5.34 -12.71
C LYS A 108 2.68 4.52 -13.71
N GLU A 109 3.26 3.39 -14.10
CA GLU A 109 2.51 2.31 -14.72
C GLU A 109 1.74 1.55 -13.63
N ILE A 110 0.48 1.21 -13.91
CA ILE A 110 -0.40 0.52 -12.97
C ILE A 110 -0.61 -0.90 -13.48
N VAL A 111 0.05 -1.84 -12.81
CA VAL A 111 0.00 -3.26 -13.16
C VAL A 111 -0.69 -4.01 -12.04
N LEU A 112 -1.86 -4.59 -12.35
CA LEU A 112 -2.65 -5.35 -11.38
C LEU A 112 -2.06 -6.75 -11.23
N VAL A 113 -2.02 -7.22 -9.99
CA VAL A 113 -1.50 -8.54 -9.64
C VAL A 113 -2.46 -9.29 -8.71
N ASP A 114 -2.31 -10.60 -8.65
CA ASP A 114 -3.06 -11.46 -7.74
C ASP A 114 -2.46 -11.43 -6.31
N TRP A 115 -2.91 -12.33 -5.44
CA TRP A 115 -2.41 -12.44 -4.07
C TRP A 115 -0.99 -13.04 -3.98
N LYS A 116 -0.47 -13.63 -5.06
CA LYS A 116 0.91 -14.11 -5.16
C LYS A 116 1.85 -13.07 -5.76
N GLY A 117 1.34 -11.96 -6.29
CA GLY A 117 2.12 -10.97 -7.03
C GLY A 117 2.33 -11.34 -8.50
N GLU A 118 1.54 -12.28 -9.02
CA GLU A 118 1.52 -12.67 -10.43
C GLU A 118 0.53 -11.76 -11.19
N LEU A 119 0.79 -11.51 -12.47
CA LEU A 119 -0.10 -10.69 -13.29
C LEU A 119 -1.50 -11.31 -13.33
N ILE A 120 -2.53 -10.50 -13.13
CA ILE A 120 -3.89 -10.94 -13.45
C ILE A 120 -3.97 -10.94 -14.97
N SER A 121 -4.00 -12.11 -15.61
CA SER A 121 -4.42 -12.19 -17.01
C SER A 121 -5.87 -11.72 -17.08
N ASP A 122 -6.16 -10.80 -18.00
CA ASP A 122 -7.53 -10.53 -18.44
C ASP A 122 -8.04 -11.77 -19.18
N ASP A 123 -8.28 -12.87 -18.46
CA ASP A 123 -9.16 -13.93 -18.92
C ASP A 123 -10.59 -13.51 -18.52
N LEU A 124 -11.18 -12.73 -19.42
CA LEU A 124 -12.63 -12.59 -19.58
C LEU A 124 -13.12 -13.60 -20.62
#